data_AF-A0A3C0Y1Z8-F1
#
_entry.id   AF-A0A3C0Y1Z8-F1
#
_cell.length_a   1.000
_cell.length_b   1.000
_cell.length_c   1.000
_cell.angle_alpha   90.00
_cell.angle_beta   90.00
_cell.angle_gamma   90.00
#
_symmetry.space_group_name_H-M   'P 1'
#
loop_
_entity.id
_entity.type
_entity.pdbx_description
1 polymer ?
#
loop_
_entity_poly.entity_id
_entity_poly.type
_entity_poly.pdbx_seq_one_letter_code
_entity_poly.pdbx_strand_id
1 'polypeptide(L)' 'MDFTLAKEHEMARQLFKEFAENEVKPLAQEVDQEHRFPRETVDKMARYGFMGIPVPKEYGGQG' A
#
# COMPACT_ATOMS: atom_id res chain seq x y z
N MET A 1 -1.00 -21.68 20.32
CA MET A 1 -0.52 -20.89 19.17
C MET A 1 -0.73 -19.43 19.51
N ASP A 2 0.27 -18.59 19.24
CA ASP A 2 0.16 -17.13 19.36
C ASP A 2 -0.19 -16.56 17.98
N PHE A 3 -1.17 -15.68 17.93
CA PHE A 3 -1.69 -15.03 16.72
C PHE A 3 -1.50 -13.52 16.75
N THR A 4 -0.75 -13.00 17.72
CA THR A 4 -0.43 -11.58 17.81
C THR A 4 0.57 -11.18 16.73
N LEU A 5 0.38 -10.01 16.15
CA LEU A 5 1.31 -9.45 15.18
C LEU A 5 2.55 -8.90 15.90
N ALA A 6 3.72 -9.12 15.30
CA ALA A 6 4.91 -8.39 15.70
C ALA A 6 4.69 -6.87 15.54
N LYS A 7 5.34 -6.07 16.37
CA LYS A 7 5.21 -4.60 16.37
C LYS A 7 5.43 -3.98 14.99
N GLU A 8 6.38 -4.52 14.24
CA GLU A 8 6.70 -4.08 12.87
C GLU A 8 5.52 -4.28 11.92
N HIS A 9 4.81 -5.41 12.03
CA HIS A 9 3.62 -5.71 11.23
C HIS A 9 2.41 -4.86 11.66
N GLU A 10 2.29 -4.53 12.95
CA GLU A 10 1.29 -3.58 13.43
C GLU A 10 1.50 -2.17 12.87
N MET A 11 2.75 -1.70 12.86
CA MET A 11 3.10 -0.42 12.25
C MET A 11 2.83 -0.42 10.74
N ALA A 12 3.20 -1.49 10.04
CA ALA A 12 2.91 -1.64 8.62
C ALA A 12 1.40 -1.64 8.35
N ARG A 13 0.61 -2.37 9.16
CA ARG A 13 -0.85 -2.40 9.06
C ARG A 13 -1.46 -1.00 9.20
N GLN A 14 -0.99 -0.21 10.16
CA GLN A 14 -1.46 1.16 10.36
C GLN A 14 -1.13 2.04 9.15
N LEU A 15 0.10 1.96 8.63
CA LEU A 15 0.53 2.70 7.44
C LEU A 15 -0.32 2.36 6.21
N PHE A 16 -0.59 1.08 5.95
CA PHE A 16 -1.43 0.67 4.82
C PHE A 16 -2.88 1.13 4.98
N LYS A 17 -3.41 1.08 6.20
CA LYS A 17 -4.75 1.58 6.50
C LYS A 17 -4.88 3.06 6.19
N GLU A 18 -3.95 3.87 6.67
CA GLU A 18 -3.95 5.32 6.43
C GLU A 18 -3.82 5.64 4.95
N PHE A 19 -2.98 4.91 4.22
CA PHE A 19 -2.90 5.06 2.77
C PHE A 19 -4.23 4.71 2.08
N ALA A 20 -4.86 3.59 2.44
CA ALA A 20 -6.13 3.20 1.86
C ALA A 20 -7.24 4.23 2.14
N GLU A 21 -7.31 4.77 3.35
CA GLU A 21 -8.32 5.75 3.74
C GLU A 21 -8.13 7.11 3.05
N ASN A 22 -6.89 7.56 2.89
CA ASN A 22 -6.60 8.89 2.38
C ASN A 22 -6.34 8.95 0.87
N GLU A 23 -5.86 7.86 0.26
CA GLU A 23 -5.37 7.86 -1.13
C GLU A 23 -6.14 6.94 -2.07
N VAL A 24 -6.73 5.87 -1.56
CA VAL A 24 -7.52 4.92 -2.36
C VAL A 24 -9.01 5.28 -2.28
N LYS A 25 -9.55 5.39 -1.06
CA LYS A 25 -10.98 5.57 -0.80
C LYS A 25 -11.60 6.79 -1.51
N PRO A 26 -10.96 7.97 -1.58
CA PRO A 26 -11.57 9.13 -2.25
C PRO A 26 -11.79 8.94 -3.75
N LEU A 27 -10.96 8.12 -4.41
CA LEU A 27 -11.00 7.89 -5.85
C LEU A 27 -11.73 6.59 -6.23
N ALA A 28 -11.93 5.68 -5.28
CA ALA A 28 -12.41 4.32 -5.55
C ALA A 28 -13.72 4.26 -6.34
N GLN A 29 -14.69 5.12 -6.00
CA GLN A 29 -15.99 5.15 -6.70
C GLN A 29 -15.87 5.63 -8.14
N GLU A 30 -15.12 6.71 -8.37
CA GLU A 30 -14.91 7.26 -9.72
C GLU A 30 -14.15 6.27 -10.60
N VAL A 31 -13.08 5.68 -10.07
CA VAL A 31 -12.24 4.69 -10.77
C VAL A 31 -13.05 3.49 -11.23
N ASP A 32 -13.96 2.99 -10.37
CA ASP A 32 -14.88 1.89 -10.68
C ASP A 32 -15.86 2.28 -11.79
N GLN A 33 -16.53 3.42 -11.66
CA GLN A 33 -17.51 3.90 -12.64
C GLN A 33 -16.88 4.13 -14.02
N GLU A 34 -15.67 4.70 -14.06
CA GLU A 34 -14.95 5.00 -15.28
C GLU A 34 -14.19 3.79 -15.86
N HIS A 35 -14.14 2.67 -15.13
CA HIS A 35 -13.39 1.46 -15.50
C HIS A 35 -11.92 1.77 -15.86
N ARG A 36 -11.32 2.75 -15.15
CA ARG A 36 -9.97 3.24 -15.45
C ARG A 36 -8.93 2.65 -14.52
N PHE A 37 -7.68 2.67 -14.96
CA PHE A 37 -6.56 2.33 -14.08
C PHE A 37 -6.16 3.54 -13.20
N PRO A 38 -6.12 3.40 -11.86
CA PRO A 38 -5.83 4.51 -10.95
C PRO A 38 -4.33 4.80 -10.86
N ARG A 39 -3.75 5.40 -11.90
CA ARG A 39 -2.30 5.75 -11.94
C ARG A 39 -1.89 6.60 -10.76
N GLU A 40 -2.75 7.52 -10.34
CA GLU A 40 -2.50 8.47 -9.26
C GLU A 40 -2.20 7.76 -7.94
N THR A 41 -3.01 6.76 -7.60
CA THR A 41 -2.84 5.96 -6.39
C THR A 41 -1.64 5.00 -6.53
N VAL A 42 -1.48 4.36 -7.68
CA VAL A 42 -0.39 3.40 -7.93
C VAL A 42 0.99 4.07 -7.91
N ASP A 43 1.12 5.25 -8.53
CA ASP A 43 2.36 6.03 -8.52
C ASP A 43 2.69 6.52 -7.11
N LYS A 44 1.68 6.77 -6.27
CA LYS A 44 1.91 7.00 -4.83
C LYS A 44 2.43 5.72 -4.16
N MET A 45 1.77 4.57 -4.35
CA MET A 45 2.23 3.29 -3.78
C MET A 45 3.70 2.98 -4.13
N ALA A 46 4.11 3.25 -5.37
CA ALA A 46 5.50 3.10 -5.79
C ALA A 46 6.45 4.02 -5.01
N ARG A 47 6.11 5.30 -4.82
CA ARG A 47 6.90 6.26 -4.03
C ARG A 47 6.98 5.89 -2.54
N TYR A 48 5.95 5.29 -1.98
CA TYR A 48 5.97 4.77 -0.60
C TYR A 48 6.70 3.42 -0.47
N GLY A 49 7.13 2.82 -1.59
CA GLY A 49 7.85 1.54 -1.63
C GLY A 49 6.94 0.31 -1.40
N PHE A 50 5.63 0.47 -1.52
CA PHE A 50 4.68 -0.64 -1.27
C PHE A 50 4.73 -1.72 -2.34
N MET A 51 5.28 -1.41 -3.52
CA MET A 51 5.35 -2.33 -4.66
C MET A 51 6.44 -3.40 -4.53
N GLY A 52 7.35 -3.28 -3.56
CA GLY A 52 8.54 -4.11 -3.44
C GLY A 52 8.77 -4.66 -2.03
N ILE A 53 7.71 -4.82 -1.22
CA ILE A 53 7.83 -5.25 0.19
C ILE A 53 8.64 -6.55 0.38
N PRO A 54 8.43 -7.64 -0.40
CA PRO A 54 9.18 -8.88 -0.24
C PRO A 54 10.48 -8.92 -1.07
N VAL A 55 10.80 -7.84 -1.79
CA VAL A 55 11.94 -7.81 -2.72
C VAL A 55 13.17 -7.27 -1.98
N PRO A 56 14.34 -7.93 -2.11
CA PRO A 56 15.56 -7.47 -1.50
C PRO A 56 15.95 -6.04 -1.91
N LYS A 57 16.56 -5.32 -0.98
CA LYS A 57 17.02 -3.94 -1.21
C LYS A 57 18.01 -3.78 -2.35
N GLU A 58 18.83 -4.80 -2.63
CA GLU A 58 19.78 -4.78 -3.77
C GLU A 58 19.09 -4.64 -5.14
N TYR A 59 17.82 -5.02 -5.22
CA TYR A 59 16.98 -4.89 -6.41
C TYR A 59 16.01 -3.70 -6.33
N GLY A 60 16.15 -2.83 -5.32
CA GLY A 60 15.29 -1.66 -5.12
C GLY A 60 13.97 -1.94 -4.38
N GLY A 61 13.84 -3.08 -3.70
CA GLY A 61 12.71 -3.37 -2.81
C GLY A 61 12.90 -2.89 -1.37
N GLN A 62 11.97 -3.24 -0.49
CA GLN A 62 11.95 -2.77 0.91
C GLN A 62 12.37 -3.83 1.95
N GLY A 63 12.55 -5.08 1.54
CA GLY A 63 12.88 -6.21 2.41
C GLY A 63 13.93 -7.09 1.77
#